data_AF-A0A7C5P346-F1
#
_entry.id   AF-A0A7C5P346-F1
#
_cell.length_a   1.000
_cell.length_b   1.000
_cell.length_c   1.000
_cell.angle_alpha   90.00
_cell.angle_beta   90.00
_cell.angle_gamma   90.00
#
_symmetry.space_group_name_H-M   'P 1'
#
loop_
_entity.id
_entity.type
_entity.pdbx_description
1 polymer ?
#
loop_
_entity_poly.entity_id
_entity_poly.type
_entity_poly.pdbx_seq_one_letter_code
_entity_poly.pdbx_strand_id
1 'polypeptide(L)'
;VAYVKGEEVIYNIPKEKFKPKGEPQLDTKYDPRVVFIRLTPGLDGDAIDALVKTGYRGIVLEGYGAGGIPYRKRNILGKIKEITPRIPVVMNTQALYDGVDLSKYEVGRKALEAGIIPAKDMTKETTITKLMWALGHTKNVEEVKKIMHTNYADEIRS
;
A
#
# COMPACT_ATOMS: atom_id res chain seq x y z
N VAL A 1 12.48 16.09 10.94
CA VAL A 1 13.62 16.41 10.04
C VAL A 1 14.69 17.04 10.91
N ALA A 2 15.91 16.51 10.88
CA ALA A 2 17.07 17.11 11.53
C ALA A 2 18.13 17.37 10.46
N TYR A 3 19.04 18.31 10.70
CA TYR A 3 20.20 18.52 9.84
C TYR A 3 21.46 18.57 10.69
N VAL A 4 22.55 18.08 10.12
CA VAL A 4 23.86 18.05 10.77
C VAL A 4 24.60 19.32 10.39
N LYS A 5 25.08 20.07 11.38
CA LYS A 5 25.89 21.28 11.19
C LYS A 5 27.18 21.15 12.01
N GLY A 6 28.28 20.84 11.33
CA GLY A 6 29.52 20.45 12.02
C GLY A 6 29.32 19.14 12.78
N GLU A 7 29.58 19.16 14.09
CA GLU A 7 29.38 18.00 14.97
C GLU A 7 27.99 17.99 15.65
N GLU A 8 27.16 18.99 15.39
CA GLU A 8 25.85 19.13 16.03
C GLU A 8 24.72 18.59 15.15
N VAL A 9 23.76 17.92 15.79
CA VAL A 9 22.50 17.53 15.16
C VAL A 9 21.41 18.49 15.59
N ILE A 10 20.89 19.28 14.64
CA ILE A 10 19.83 20.25 14.87
C ILE A 10 18.50 19.63 14.46
N TYR A 11 17.58 19.51 15.41
CA TYR A 11 16.28 18.87 15.21
C TYR A 11 15.20 19.91 14.93
N ASN A 12 14.48 19.78 13.81
CA ASN A 12 13.29 20.60 13.49
C ASN A 12 11.99 20.02 14.06
N ILE A 13 12.07 18.88 14.78
CA ILE A 13 10.92 18.22 15.42
C ILE A 13 11.37 17.87 16.86
N PRO A 14 10.50 18.07 17.88
CA PRO A 14 10.83 17.72 19.26
C PRO A 14 11.29 16.26 19.39
N LYS A 15 12.45 16.05 20.02
CA LYS A 15 13.07 14.73 20.17
C LYS A 15 12.21 13.76 20.99
N GLU A 16 11.35 14.32 21.85
CA GLU A 16 10.45 13.60 22.74
C GLU A 16 9.40 12.78 21.99
N LYS A 17 9.09 13.13 20.72
CA LYS A 17 8.19 12.35 19.88
C LYS A 17 8.72 10.96 19.53
N PHE A 18 10.03 10.75 19.56
CA PHE A 18 10.68 9.52 19.09
C PHE A 18 11.24 8.66 20.23
N LYS A 19 10.72 8.79 21.45
CA LYS A 19 11.15 7.95 22.56
C LYS A 19 10.67 6.50 22.33
N PRO A 20 11.59 5.52 22.22
CA PRO A 20 11.20 4.13 22.04
C PRO A 20 10.37 3.65 23.24
N LYS A 21 9.34 2.87 22.96
CA LYS A 21 8.51 2.22 23.98
C LYS A 21 9.04 0.81 24.20
N GLY A 22 10.09 0.69 25.01
CA GLY A 22 10.71 -0.58 25.38
C GLY A 22 11.96 -0.93 24.60
N GLU A 23 12.43 -2.16 24.78
CA GLU A 23 13.63 -2.70 24.15
C GLU A 23 13.42 -2.97 22.65
N PRO A 24 14.47 -2.80 21.83
CA PRO A 24 14.38 -3.09 20.40
C PRO A 24 14.10 -4.57 20.16
N GLN A 25 13.17 -4.86 19.25
CA GLN A 25 12.84 -6.22 18.83
C GLN A 25 13.11 -6.39 17.34
N LEU A 26 13.63 -7.56 16.97
CA LEU A 26 13.88 -7.94 15.59
C LEU A 26 12.72 -8.78 15.06
N ASP A 27 12.03 -8.28 14.03
CA ASP A 27 11.06 -9.07 13.25
C ASP A 27 11.52 -9.16 11.79
N THR A 28 11.94 -10.36 11.39
CA THR A 28 12.48 -10.64 10.05
C THR A 28 11.47 -11.33 9.14
N LYS A 29 10.21 -11.50 9.56
CA LYS A 29 9.20 -12.17 8.74
C LYS A 29 8.74 -11.22 7.64
N TYR A 30 8.92 -11.65 6.40
CA TYR A 30 8.37 -10.98 5.22
C TYR A 30 8.14 -11.99 4.10
N ASP A 31 7.34 -11.58 3.13
CA ASP A 31 7.11 -12.30 1.89
C ASP A 31 7.44 -11.42 0.69
N PRO A 32 8.48 -11.76 -0.10
CA PRO A 32 8.89 -10.95 -1.23
C PRO A 32 7.99 -11.10 -2.46
N ARG A 33 6.99 -11.99 -2.46
CA ARG A 33 6.08 -12.21 -3.60
C ARG A 33 5.03 -11.10 -3.73
N VAL A 34 5.50 -9.84 -3.78
CA VAL A 34 4.71 -8.63 -4.00
C VAL A 34 5.10 -8.02 -5.34
N VAL A 35 4.13 -7.51 -6.09
CA VAL A 35 4.34 -6.81 -7.35
C VAL A 35 3.74 -5.41 -7.28
N PHE A 36 4.41 -4.44 -7.91
CA PHE A 36 3.96 -3.07 -8.04
C PHE A 36 3.62 -2.78 -9.51
N ILE A 37 2.36 -2.46 -9.80
CA ILE A 37 1.85 -2.30 -11.17
C ILE A 37 1.30 -0.89 -11.33
N ARG A 38 1.81 -0.17 -12.32
CA ARG A 38 1.27 1.13 -12.71
C ARG A 38 0.01 0.97 -13.54
N LEU A 39 -1.08 1.60 -13.12
CA LEU A 39 -2.28 1.69 -13.97
C LEU A 39 -1.96 2.59 -15.17
N THR A 40 -2.19 2.06 -16.37
CA THR A 40 -2.11 2.82 -17.63
C THR A 40 -3.46 2.75 -18.36
N PRO A 41 -3.77 3.70 -19.25
CA PRO A 41 -5.00 3.63 -20.04
C PRO A 41 -4.97 2.35 -20.88
N GLY A 42 -5.95 1.46 -20.66
CA GLY A 42 -6.05 0.19 -21.38
C GLY A 42 -5.37 -1.00 -20.71
N LEU A 43 -4.76 -0.86 -19.54
CA LEU A 43 -4.34 -2.04 -18.75
C LEU A 43 -5.54 -2.97 -18.53
N ASP A 44 -5.36 -4.25 -18.86
CA ASP A 44 -6.39 -5.27 -18.76
C ASP A 44 -6.08 -6.23 -17.59
N GLY A 45 -7.05 -7.07 -17.25
CA GLY A 45 -6.94 -8.00 -16.13
C GLY A 45 -6.08 -9.24 -16.40
N ASP A 46 -5.69 -9.49 -17.65
CA ASP A 46 -4.84 -10.62 -18.04
C ASP A 46 -3.46 -10.59 -17.36
N ALA A 47 -2.88 -9.39 -17.21
CA ALA A 47 -1.63 -9.19 -16.48
C ALA A 47 -1.79 -9.58 -14.99
N ILE A 48 -2.94 -9.26 -14.39
CA ILE A 48 -3.25 -9.64 -13.00
C ILE A 48 -3.36 -11.16 -12.88
N ASP A 49 -4.07 -11.81 -13.82
CA ASP A 49 -4.22 -13.27 -13.83
C ASP A 49 -2.87 -13.98 -13.97
N ALA A 50 -1.98 -13.49 -14.84
CA ALA A 50 -0.64 -14.03 -15.01
C ALA A 50 0.20 -13.93 -13.72
N LEU A 51 0.13 -12.80 -13.02
CA LEU A 51 0.84 -12.59 -11.75
C LEU A 51 0.31 -13.50 -10.65
N VAL A 52 -1.02 -13.63 -10.53
CA VAL A 52 -1.63 -14.55 -9.56
C VAL A 52 -1.24 -16.01 -9.87
N LYS A 53 -1.29 -16.42 -11.14
CA LYS A 53 -0.92 -17.77 -11.57
C LYS A 53 0.54 -18.11 -11.31
N THR A 54 1.44 -17.12 -11.35
CA THR A 54 2.88 -17.30 -11.06
C THR A 54 3.21 -17.28 -9.57
N GLY A 55 2.21 -17.10 -8.70
CA GLY A 55 2.33 -17.21 -7.26
C GLY A 55 2.64 -15.91 -6.54
N TYR A 56 2.34 -14.75 -7.13
CA TYR A 56 2.34 -13.48 -6.40
C TYR A 56 1.24 -13.48 -5.33
N ARG A 57 1.59 -13.01 -4.14
CA ARG A 57 0.76 -13.05 -2.93
C ARG A 57 0.30 -11.67 -2.46
N GLY A 58 0.80 -10.60 -3.06
CA GLY A 58 0.31 -9.24 -2.87
C GLY A 58 0.51 -8.39 -4.11
N ILE A 59 -0.41 -7.46 -4.34
CA ILE A 59 -0.35 -6.54 -5.48
C ILE A 59 -0.49 -5.12 -4.95
N VAL A 60 0.40 -4.24 -5.37
CA VAL A 60 0.25 -2.79 -5.23
C VAL A 60 -0.09 -2.22 -6.60
N LEU A 61 -1.22 -1.52 -6.69
CA LEU A 61 -1.65 -0.79 -7.87
C LEU A 61 -1.31 0.69 -7.67
N GLU A 62 -0.63 1.28 -8.64
CA GLU A 62 -0.33 2.71 -8.66
C GLU A 62 -1.35 3.41 -9.57
N GLY A 63 -2.43 3.89 -8.95
CA GLY A 63 -3.54 4.55 -9.62
C GLY A 63 -3.32 6.04 -9.86
N TYR A 64 -4.29 6.68 -10.52
CA TYR A 64 -4.22 8.12 -10.82
C TYR A 64 -4.76 8.96 -9.66
N GLY A 65 -4.16 10.14 -9.43
CA GLY A 65 -4.69 11.15 -8.52
C GLY A 65 -4.99 10.60 -7.12
N ALA A 66 -6.20 10.80 -6.62
CA ALA A 66 -6.64 10.29 -5.32
C ALA A 66 -6.87 8.75 -5.29
N GLY A 67 -6.61 8.04 -6.38
CA GLY A 67 -6.80 6.61 -6.53
C GLY A 67 -8.17 6.21 -7.10
N GLY A 68 -8.26 4.97 -7.56
CA GLY A 68 -9.46 4.39 -8.16
C GLY A 68 -9.13 3.43 -9.30
N ILE A 69 -10.15 2.73 -9.79
CA ILE A 69 -10.01 1.73 -10.85
C ILE A 69 -10.97 2.04 -12.01
N PRO A 70 -10.52 1.98 -13.28
CA PRO A 70 -11.41 1.99 -14.43
C PRO A 70 -12.36 0.79 -14.41
N TYR A 71 -13.66 1.06 -14.53
CA TYR A 71 -14.71 0.03 -14.46
C TYR A 71 -15.54 -0.09 -15.75
N ARG A 72 -15.27 0.75 -16.75
CA ARG A 72 -15.98 0.75 -18.05
C ARG A 72 -15.04 0.28 -19.16
N LYS A 73 -15.59 -0.43 -20.15
CA LYS A 73 -14.84 -1.03 -21.27
C LYS A 73 -13.83 -2.08 -20.77
N ARG A 74 -12.51 -1.83 -20.87
CA ARG A 74 -11.49 -2.69 -20.26
C ARG A 74 -11.64 -2.62 -18.75
N ASN A 75 -12.29 -3.64 -18.20
CA ASN A 75 -12.80 -3.64 -16.83
C ASN A 75 -11.88 -4.48 -15.93
N ILE A 76 -10.76 -3.89 -15.56
CA ILE A 76 -9.84 -4.52 -14.60
C ILE A 76 -10.50 -4.70 -13.21
N LEU A 77 -11.50 -3.87 -12.86
CA LEU A 77 -12.21 -3.97 -11.57
C LEU A 77 -12.83 -5.34 -11.34
N GLY A 78 -13.43 -5.94 -12.38
CA GLY A 78 -14.02 -7.28 -12.29
C GLY A 78 -12.99 -8.31 -11.83
N LYS A 79 -11.80 -8.28 -12.43
CA LYS A 79 -10.70 -9.19 -12.10
C LYS A 79 -10.13 -8.93 -10.71
N ILE A 80 -9.98 -7.66 -10.33
CA ILE A 80 -9.56 -7.31 -8.97
C ILE A 80 -10.55 -7.87 -7.93
N LYS A 81 -11.86 -7.73 -8.17
CA LYS A 81 -12.89 -8.24 -7.26
C LYS A 81 -12.86 -9.76 -7.08
N GLU A 82 -12.44 -10.52 -8.09
CA GLU A 82 -12.29 -11.98 -8.01
C GLU A 82 -11.11 -12.43 -7.13
N ILE A 83 -10.07 -11.59 -7.00
CA ILE A 83 -8.83 -11.95 -6.31
C ILE A 83 -8.71 -11.35 -4.91
N THR A 84 -9.32 -10.20 -4.63
CA THR A 84 -9.22 -9.50 -3.34
C THR A 84 -9.67 -10.30 -2.13
N PRO A 85 -10.59 -11.29 -2.21
CA PRO A 85 -10.87 -12.14 -1.04
C PRO A 85 -9.69 -13.03 -0.60
N ARG A 86 -8.67 -13.20 -1.46
CA ARG A 86 -7.55 -14.14 -1.25
C ARG A 86 -6.18 -13.49 -1.35
N ILE A 87 -6.06 -12.38 -2.07
CA ILE A 87 -4.80 -11.68 -2.33
C ILE A 87 -5.01 -10.20 -1.99
N PRO A 88 -4.25 -9.63 -1.05
CA PRO A 88 -4.33 -8.20 -0.76
C PRO A 88 -3.90 -7.38 -1.99
N VAL A 89 -4.81 -6.51 -2.42
CA VAL A 89 -4.56 -5.51 -3.45
C VAL A 89 -4.58 -4.14 -2.79
N VAL A 90 -3.45 -3.45 -2.82
CA VAL A 90 -3.26 -2.14 -2.18
C VAL A 90 -3.20 -1.05 -3.26
N MET A 91 -3.94 0.04 -3.10
CA MET A 91 -3.89 1.19 -4.02
C MET A 91 -2.97 2.28 -3.47
N ASN A 92 -1.95 2.64 -4.24
CA ASN A 92 -1.16 3.86 -4.10
C ASN A 92 -1.45 4.77 -5.32
N THR A 93 -0.77 5.92 -5.44
CA THR A 93 -0.94 6.91 -6.49
C THR A 93 0.35 7.14 -7.27
N GLN A 94 0.19 7.49 -8.55
CA GLN A 94 1.25 7.95 -9.43
C GLN A 94 1.71 9.37 -9.06
N ALA A 95 0.88 10.14 -8.37
CA ALA A 95 1.27 11.44 -7.84
C ALA A 95 2.47 11.28 -6.88
N LEU A 96 3.31 12.31 -6.82
CA LEU A 96 4.45 12.34 -5.90
C LEU A 96 4.02 12.61 -4.46
N TYR A 97 2.91 13.33 -4.27
CA TYR A 97 2.44 13.84 -2.99
C TYR A 97 0.96 13.49 -2.76
N ASP A 98 0.48 13.79 -1.54
CA ASP A 98 -0.92 13.74 -1.08
C ASP A 98 -1.58 12.36 -0.93
N GLY A 99 -1.02 11.30 -1.54
CA GLY A 99 -1.50 9.93 -1.35
C GLY A 99 -2.84 9.63 -2.02
N VAL A 100 -3.59 8.68 -1.46
CA VAL A 100 -4.90 8.24 -1.96
C VAL A 100 -6.02 8.46 -0.95
N ASP A 101 -7.20 8.80 -1.46
CA ASP A 101 -8.47 8.79 -0.74
C ASP A 101 -9.56 8.26 -1.68
N LEU A 102 -9.83 6.97 -1.55
CA LEU A 102 -10.77 6.25 -2.40
C LEU A 102 -12.23 6.62 -2.10
N SER A 103 -12.53 7.37 -1.05
CA SER A 103 -13.90 7.80 -0.76
C SER A 103 -14.35 8.96 -1.66
N LYS A 104 -13.42 9.78 -2.17
CA LYS A 104 -13.70 11.04 -2.88
C LYS A 104 -14.47 10.86 -4.18
N TYR A 105 -14.17 9.81 -4.95
CA TYR A 105 -14.71 9.64 -6.31
C TYR A 105 -15.38 8.28 -6.47
N GLU A 106 -16.32 8.18 -7.41
CA GLU A 106 -17.04 6.93 -7.71
C GLU A 106 -16.09 5.77 -8.05
N VAL A 107 -15.06 6.03 -8.85
CA VAL A 107 -14.03 5.03 -9.21
C VAL A 107 -13.26 4.51 -8.00
N GLY A 108 -13.09 5.33 -6.96
CA GLY A 108 -12.48 4.94 -5.69
C GLY A 108 -13.45 4.14 -4.82
N ARG A 109 -14.72 4.57 -4.73
CA ARG A 109 -15.74 3.84 -3.96
C ARG A 109 -15.96 2.42 -4.52
N LYS A 110 -15.99 2.29 -5.84
CA LYS A 110 -16.04 0.97 -6.50
C LYS A 110 -14.78 0.14 -6.23
N ALA A 111 -13.60 0.75 -6.16
CA ALA A 111 -12.37 0.07 -5.76
C ALA A 111 -12.46 -0.45 -4.31
N LEU A 112 -13.00 0.33 -3.37
CA LEU A 112 -13.23 -0.10 -1.99
C LEU A 112 -14.23 -1.26 -1.93
N GLU A 113 -15.34 -1.18 -2.66
CA GLU A 113 -16.34 -2.26 -2.77
C GLU A 113 -15.75 -3.54 -3.38
N ALA A 114 -14.74 -3.40 -4.25
CA ALA A 114 -14.00 -4.53 -4.79
C ALA A 114 -12.93 -5.07 -3.84
N GLY A 115 -12.81 -4.56 -2.61
CA GLY A 115 -11.86 -5.06 -1.60
C GLY A 115 -10.45 -4.49 -1.69
N ILE A 116 -10.24 -3.41 -2.46
CA ILE A 116 -8.93 -2.76 -2.54
C ILE A 116 -8.64 -1.99 -1.24
N ILE A 117 -7.40 -2.13 -0.75
CA ILE A 117 -6.91 -1.49 0.46
C ILE A 117 -6.26 -0.14 0.08
N PRO A 118 -6.73 1.01 0.57
CA PRO A 118 -6.05 2.28 0.32
C PRO A 118 -4.72 2.34 1.09
N ALA A 119 -3.63 2.75 0.42
CA ALA A 119 -2.33 3.00 1.04
C ALA A 119 -2.28 4.31 1.85
N LYS A 120 -3.35 5.12 1.81
CA LYS A 120 -3.41 6.46 2.40
C LYS A 120 -2.26 7.33 1.86
N ASP A 121 -1.44 7.90 2.73
CA ASP A 121 -0.33 8.78 2.41
C ASP A 121 1.04 8.08 2.44
N MET A 122 1.09 6.74 2.48
CA MET A 122 2.34 6.01 2.36
C MET A 122 3.06 6.30 1.04
N THR A 123 4.39 6.43 1.12
CA THR A 123 5.25 6.38 -0.06
C THR A 123 5.09 5.04 -0.80
N LYS A 124 5.55 4.99 -2.06
CA LYS A 124 5.45 3.79 -2.88
C LYS A 124 6.31 2.67 -2.28
N GLU A 125 7.51 3.03 -1.85
CA GLU A 125 8.52 2.17 -1.24
C GLU A 125 8.03 1.62 0.11
N THR A 126 7.44 2.47 0.95
CA THR A 126 6.80 2.04 2.20
C THR A 126 5.66 1.08 1.93
N THR A 127 4.79 1.37 0.94
CA THR A 127 3.64 0.52 0.64
C THR A 127 4.07 -0.89 0.24
N ILE A 128 5.12 -1.01 -0.58
CA ILE A 128 5.67 -2.30 -1.02
C ILE A 128 6.26 -3.05 0.16
N THR A 129 7.17 -2.43 0.90
CA THR A 129 7.90 -3.07 2.01
C THR A 129 6.96 -3.46 3.15
N LYS A 130 5.98 -2.61 3.47
CA LYS A 130 4.97 -2.90 4.49
C LYS A 130 4.04 -4.04 4.07
N LEU A 131 3.65 -4.12 2.79
CA LEU A 131 2.86 -5.25 2.29
C LEU A 131 3.65 -6.57 2.35
N MET A 132 4.94 -6.54 1.98
CA MET A 132 5.83 -7.70 2.12
C MET A 132 5.91 -8.14 3.59
N TRP A 133 6.09 -7.20 4.52
CA TRP A 133 6.14 -7.49 5.95
C TRP A 133 4.80 -8.05 6.46
N ALA A 134 3.67 -7.44 6.11
CA ALA A 134 2.34 -7.90 6.50
C ALA A 134 2.07 -9.35 6.04
N LEU A 135 2.45 -9.68 4.80
CA LEU A 135 2.32 -11.04 4.25
C LEU A 135 3.25 -12.06 4.91
N GLY A 136 4.35 -11.62 5.52
CA GLY A 136 5.19 -12.46 6.38
C GLY A 136 4.49 -12.87 7.68
N HIS A 137 3.46 -12.13 8.10
CA HIS A 137 2.75 -12.34 9.36
C HIS A 137 1.43 -13.09 9.19
N THR A 138 0.74 -12.89 8.07
CA THR A 138 -0.59 -13.44 7.86
C THR A 138 -0.93 -13.57 6.38
N LYS A 139 -1.73 -14.58 6.06
CA LYS A 139 -2.34 -14.77 4.73
C LYS A 139 -3.79 -14.30 4.68
N ASN A 140 -4.36 -13.88 5.82
CA ASN A 140 -5.71 -13.36 5.88
C ASN A 140 -5.73 -11.91 5.41
N VAL A 141 -6.49 -11.61 4.34
CA VAL A 141 -6.53 -10.28 3.71
C VAL A 141 -7.01 -9.20 4.68
N GLU A 142 -7.97 -9.48 5.55
CA GLU A 142 -8.46 -8.51 6.53
C GLU A 142 -7.41 -8.20 7.60
N GLU A 143 -6.61 -9.20 8.02
CA GLU A 143 -5.48 -8.96 8.92
C GLU A 143 -4.35 -8.19 8.21
N VAL A 144 -4.07 -8.48 6.93
CA VAL A 144 -3.15 -7.66 6.13
C VAL A 144 -3.64 -6.21 6.07
N LYS A 145 -4.93 -5.99 5.82
CA LYS A 145 -5.53 -4.65 5.79
C LYS A 145 -5.36 -3.92 7.12
N LYS A 146 -5.59 -4.60 8.25
CA LYS A 146 -5.34 -4.03 9.59
C LYS A 146 -3.88 -3.61 9.74
N ILE A 147 -2.93 -4.49 9.44
CA ILE A 147 -1.49 -4.18 9.47
C ILE A 147 -1.18 -2.97 8.56
N MET A 148 -1.68 -2.98 7.33
CA MET A 148 -1.46 -1.89 6.38
C MET A 148 -2.01 -0.55 6.90
N HIS A 149 -3.07 -0.55 7.71
CA HIS A 149 -3.68 0.68 8.26
C HIS A 149 -3.18 1.07 9.66
N THR A 150 -2.47 0.20 10.37
CA THR A 150 -1.78 0.51 11.63
C THR A 150 -0.51 1.31 11.37
N ASN A 151 -0.32 2.45 12.02
CA ASN A 151 0.93 3.22 11.96
C ASN A 151 1.97 2.61 12.91
N TYR A 152 3.08 2.06 12.38
CA TYR A 152 4.13 1.42 13.18
C TYR A 152 5.38 2.29 13.38
N ALA A 153 5.70 3.14 12.40
CA ALA A 153 6.95 3.87 12.28
C ALA A 153 6.75 5.28 11.69
N ASP A 154 5.59 5.88 11.93
CA ASP A 154 5.16 7.18 11.39
C ASP A 154 5.01 7.21 9.86
N GLU A 155 4.71 6.05 9.26
CA GLU A 155 4.61 5.89 7.82
C GLU A 155 3.23 6.23 7.23
N ILE A 156 2.22 6.41 8.08
CA ILE A 156 0.85 6.79 7.72
C ILE A 156 0.34 7.85 8.69
N ARG A 157 -0.34 8.87 8.18
CA ARG A 157 -1.13 9.79 9.00
C ARG A 157 -2.51 9.18 9.28
N SER A 158 -2.86 9.12 10.57
CA SER A 158 -4.12 8.57 11.07
C SER A 158 -5.33 9.37 10.60
#